data_AF-A0A6L7KZE9-F1
#
_entry.id   AF-A0A6L7KZE9-F1
#
_cell.length_a   1.000
_cell.length_b   1.000
_cell.length_c   1.000
_cell.angle_alpha   90.00
_cell.angle_beta   90.00
_cell.angle_gamma   90.00
#
_symmetry.space_group_name_H-M   'P 1'
#
loop_
_entity.id
_entity.type
_entity.pdbx_description
1 polymer ?
#
loop_
_entity_poly.entity_id
_entity_poly.type
_entity_poly.pdbx_seq_one_letter_code
_entity_poly.pdbx_strand_id
1 'polypeptide(L)'
;MTASVVVYAHLVAALTAATLGLWNLVAVKGTPRHKMVGRCWIAAMLAVTLPSFWIRELDPGNFSWIHGLTVFTLASLALALWGIRTGRVRLHAHAMVGTMVGLVIAGGFALMPGRTISRMIGYG
;
A
#
# COMPACT_ATOMS: atom_id res chain seq x y z
N MET A 1 15.15 12.08 17.04
CA MET A 1 14.93 10.62 16.92
C MET A 1 15.21 10.22 15.49
N THR A 2 16.12 9.28 15.26
CA THR A 2 16.33 8.70 13.93
C THR A 2 15.22 7.67 13.68
N ALA A 3 14.54 7.75 12.54
CA ALA A 3 13.62 6.69 12.17
C ALA A 3 14.39 5.42 11.83
N SER A 4 13.79 4.27 12.14
CA SER A 4 14.40 2.99 11.83
C SER A 4 14.52 2.80 10.33
N VAL A 5 15.50 1.99 9.90
CA VAL A 5 15.65 1.58 8.50
C VAL A 5 14.36 0.99 7.92
N VAL A 6 13.57 0.33 8.77
CA VAL A 6 12.26 -0.26 8.40
C VAL A 6 11.26 0.83 8.01
N VAL A 7 11.18 1.93 8.75
CA VAL A 7 10.26 3.04 8.46
C VAL A 7 10.65 3.72 7.15
N TYR A 8 11.94 3.96 6.91
CA TYR A 8 12.42 4.54 5.65
C TYR A 8 12.14 3.62 4.45
N ALA A 9 12.47 2.33 4.57
CA ALA A 9 12.20 1.36 3.52
C ALA A 9 10.70 1.27 3.20
N HIS A 10 9.85 1.25 4.23
CA HIS A 10 8.40 1.24 4.09
C HIS A 10 7.89 2.50 3.38
N LEU A 11 8.39 3.68 3.75
CA LEU A 11 8.02 4.95 3.11
C LEU A 11 8.39 4.96 1.63
N VAL A 12 9.60 4.56 1.27
CA VAL A 12 10.04 4.49 -0.14
C VAL A 12 9.18 3.50 -0.94
N ALA A 13 8.87 2.33 -0.36
CA ALA A 13 7.97 1.36 -0.98
C ALA A 13 6.55 1.94 -1.17
N ALA A 14 6.03 2.69 -0.20
CA ALA A 14 4.70 3.30 -0.27
C ALA A 14 4.61 4.36 -1.38
N LEU A 15 5.61 5.23 -1.49
CA LEU A 15 5.69 6.24 -2.56
C LEU A 15 5.82 5.59 -3.95
N THR A 16 6.63 4.52 -4.04
CA THR A 16 6.77 3.73 -5.28
C THR A 16 5.46 3.08 -5.67
N ALA A 17 4.77 2.45 -4.71
CA ALA A 17 3.47 1.80 -4.93
C ALA A 17 2.40 2.81 -5.36
N ALA A 18 2.35 3.99 -4.72
CA ALA A 18 1.41 5.05 -5.07
C ALA A 18 1.62 5.53 -6.52
N THR A 19 2.87 5.78 -6.90
CA THR A 19 3.23 6.27 -8.24
C THR A 19 2.90 5.25 -9.32
N LEU A 20 3.35 4.00 -9.15
CA LEU A 20 3.07 2.92 -10.09
C LEU A 20 1.57 2.63 -10.17
N GLY A 21 0.88 2.65 -9.03
CA GLY A 21 -0.54 2.40 -8.96
C GLY A 21 -1.37 3.46 -9.67
N LEU A 22 -1.10 4.74 -9.40
CA LEU A 22 -1.80 5.84 -10.06
C LEU A 22 -1.61 5.76 -11.59
N TRP A 23 -0.38 5.57 -12.03
CA TRP A 23 -0.08 5.39 -13.43
C TRP A 23 -0.83 4.17 -14.02
N ASN A 24 -0.81 3.02 -13.35
CA ASN A 24 -1.48 1.83 -13.86
C ASN A 24 -3.01 1.97 -13.89
N LEU A 25 -3.59 2.75 -12.96
CA LEU A 25 -5.01 3.04 -12.86
C LEU A 25 -5.51 4.01 -13.95
N VAL A 26 -4.67 4.87 -14.50
CA VAL A 26 -5.04 5.73 -15.65
C VAL A 26 -4.64 5.14 -17.01
N ALA A 27 -3.70 4.19 -17.04
CA ALA A 27 -3.22 3.58 -18.29
C ALA A 27 -4.30 2.76 -19.01
N VAL A 28 -4.14 2.57 -20.33
CA VAL A 28 -4.97 1.67 -21.14
C VAL A 28 -4.84 0.23 -20.60
N LYS A 29 -5.98 -0.35 -20.20
CA LYS A 29 -6.05 -1.66 -19.53
C LYS A 29 -5.72 -2.80 -20.49
N GLY A 30 -5.18 -3.89 -19.95
CA GLY A 30 -4.90 -5.12 -20.70
C GLY A 30 -3.65 -5.09 -21.60
N THR A 31 -3.03 -3.93 -21.81
CA THR A 31 -1.78 -3.82 -22.59
C THR A 31 -0.60 -4.53 -21.91
N PRO A 32 0.45 -4.94 -22.64
CA PRO A 32 1.67 -5.49 -22.02
C PRO A 32 2.29 -4.55 -20.98
N ARG A 33 2.26 -3.23 -21.25
CA ARG A 33 2.72 -2.19 -20.32
C ARG A 33 1.89 -2.17 -19.03
N HIS A 34 0.56 -2.19 -19.14
CA HIS A 34 -0.35 -2.27 -17.98
C HIS A 34 -0.08 -3.52 -17.13
N LYS A 35 0.14 -4.67 -17.78
CA LYS A 35 0.46 -5.92 -17.08
C LYS A 35 1.81 -5.84 -16.36
N MET A 36 2.84 -5.27 -17.01
CA MET A 36 4.17 -5.09 -16.41
C MET A 36 4.12 -4.15 -15.20
N VAL A 37 3.57 -2.94 -15.37
CA VAL A 37 3.45 -1.94 -14.30
C VAL A 37 2.58 -2.49 -13.17
N GLY A 38 1.48 -3.18 -13.48
CA GLY A 38 0.63 -3.83 -12.48
C GLY A 38 1.36 -4.87 -11.62
N ARG A 39 2.26 -5.67 -12.20
CA ARG A 39 3.09 -6.62 -11.45
C ARG A 39 4.07 -5.91 -10.52
N CYS A 40 4.75 -4.87 -11.01
CA CYS A 40 5.64 -4.05 -10.20
C CYS A 40 4.89 -3.36 -9.05
N TRP A 41 3.67 -2.87 -9.32
CA TRP A 41 2.81 -2.29 -8.29
C TRP A 41 2.43 -3.31 -7.22
N ILE A 42 2.00 -4.52 -7.60
CA ILE A 42 1.70 -5.58 -6.62
C ILE A 42 2.91 -5.92 -5.75
N ALA A 43 4.11 -6.05 -6.35
CA ALA A 43 5.34 -6.28 -5.59
C ALA A 43 5.65 -5.14 -4.62
N ALA A 44 5.49 -3.88 -5.05
CA ALA A 44 5.66 -2.72 -4.20
C ALA A 44 4.65 -2.70 -3.04
N MET A 45 3.37 -3.02 -3.31
CA MET A 45 2.35 -3.13 -2.25
C MET A 45 2.69 -4.20 -1.22
N LEU A 46 3.25 -5.35 -1.62
CA LEU A 46 3.72 -6.37 -0.67
C LEU A 46 4.87 -5.85 0.20
N ALA A 47 5.80 -5.10 -0.40
CA ALA A 47 6.89 -4.42 0.32
C ALA A 47 6.41 -3.31 1.26
N VAL A 48 5.20 -2.78 1.06
CA VAL A 48 4.53 -1.89 2.03
C VAL A 48 3.89 -2.73 3.14
N THR A 49 3.03 -3.69 2.78
CA THR A 49 2.15 -4.36 3.74
C THR A 49 2.91 -5.29 4.68
N LEU A 50 3.93 -6.02 4.22
CA LEU A 50 4.62 -6.99 5.08
C LEU A 50 5.43 -6.33 6.20
N PRO A 51 6.25 -5.29 5.94
CA PRO A 51 6.96 -4.59 7.02
C PRO A 51 6.01 -3.83 7.97
N SER A 52 4.81 -3.45 7.52
CA SER A 52 3.87 -2.67 8.34
C SER A 52 3.50 -3.37 9.65
N PHE A 53 3.52 -4.71 9.71
CA PHE A 53 3.25 -5.47 10.95
C PHE A 53 4.29 -5.24 12.07
N TRP A 54 5.47 -4.71 11.72
CA TRP A 54 6.52 -4.31 12.67
C TRP A 54 6.51 -2.81 13.00
N ILE A 55 5.66 -2.01 12.34
CA ILE A 55 5.53 -0.56 12.58
C ILE A 55 4.34 -0.31 13.52
N ARG A 56 4.57 -0.39 14.83
CA ARG A 56 3.53 -0.33 15.88
C ARG A 56 3.58 0.98 16.67
N GLU A 57 3.31 2.08 15.99
CA GLU A 57 3.38 3.42 16.58
C GLU A 57 2.08 3.91 17.25
N LEU A 58 0.89 3.38 16.88
CA LEU A 58 -0.39 3.84 17.45
C LEU A 58 -0.73 3.17 18.79
N ASP A 59 -0.29 1.93 18.96
CA ASP A 59 -0.45 1.16 20.18
C ASP A 59 0.91 0.47 20.42
N PRO A 60 1.79 1.09 21.22
CA PRO A 60 3.16 0.64 21.38
C PRO A 60 3.23 -0.83 21.80
N GLY A 61 3.79 -1.67 20.92
CA GLY A 61 3.95 -3.11 21.15
C GLY A 61 2.82 -3.99 20.60
N ASN A 62 1.62 -3.45 20.38
CA ASN A 62 0.43 -4.20 19.96
C ASN A 62 -0.01 -3.90 18.52
N PHE A 63 -0.91 -4.74 18.00
CA PHE A 63 -1.59 -4.45 16.73
C PHE A 63 -2.67 -3.40 16.95
N SER A 64 -2.51 -2.25 16.30
CA SER A 64 -3.57 -1.25 16.20
C SER A 64 -4.58 -1.60 15.12
N TRP A 65 -5.77 -1.01 15.19
CA TRP A 65 -6.84 -1.17 14.20
C TRP A 65 -6.41 -0.86 12.75
N ILE A 66 -5.38 -0.03 12.55
CA ILE A 66 -4.81 0.28 11.22
C ILE A 66 -4.21 -0.96 10.56
N HIS A 67 -3.77 -1.97 11.32
CA HIS A 67 -3.31 -3.24 10.75
C HIS A 67 -4.44 -3.99 10.04
N GLY A 68 -5.71 -3.66 10.35
CA GLY A 68 -6.86 -4.08 9.54
C GLY A 68 -6.76 -3.62 8.09
N LEU A 69 -6.21 -2.42 7.82
CA LEU A 69 -5.95 -1.95 6.45
C LEU A 69 -4.89 -2.80 5.75
N THR A 70 -3.88 -3.28 6.47
CA THR A 70 -2.87 -4.20 5.93
C THR A 70 -3.52 -5.52 5.51
N VAL A 71 -4.34 -6.11 6.38
CA VAL A 71 -5.06 -7.36 6.08
C VAL A 71 -6.01 -7.17 4.89
N PHE A 72 -6.80 -6.09 4.90
CA PHE A 72 -7.69 -5.72 3.80
C PHE A 72 -6.94 -5.58 2.47
N THR A 73 -5.77 -4.93 2.49
CA THR A 73 -4.95 -4.72 1.29
C THR A 73 -4.40 -6.05 0.76
N LEU A 74 -3.88 -6.92 1.64
CA LEU A 74 -3.41 -8.25 1.26
C LEU A 74 -4.53 -9.12 0.68
N ALA A 75 -5.71 -9.11 1.31
CA ALA A 75 -6.88 -9.81 0.81
C ALA A 75 -7.32 -9.27 -0.56
N SER A 76 -7.30 -7.95 -0.74
CA SER A 76 -7.62 -7.31 -2.03
C SER A 76 -6.60 -7.68 -3.11
N LEU A 77 -5.30 -7.73 -2.80
CA LEU A 77 -4.29 -8.21 -3.76
C LEU A 77 -4.54 -9.66 -4.17
N ALA A 78 -4.85 -10.54 -3.20
CA ALA A 78 -5.17 -11.94 -3.48
C ALA A 78 -6.43 -12.07 -4.37
N LEU A 79 -7.48 -11.31 -4.06
CA LEU A 79 -8.71 -11.25 -4.87
C LEU A 79 -8.45 -10.68 -6.26
N ALA A 80 -7.60 -9.66 -6.39
CA ALA A 80 -7.25 -9.07 -7.68
C ALA A 80 -6.54 -10.09 -8.57
N LEU A 81 -5.61 -10.83 -7.98
CA LEU A 81 -4.83 -11.89 -8.61
C LEU A 81 -5.67 -13.13 -8.96
N TRP A 82 -6.64 -13.49 -8.12
CA TRP A 82 -7.59 -14.56 -8.42
C TRP A 82 -8.59 -14.15 -9.50
N GLY A 83 -9.12 -12.93 -9.41
CA GLY A 83 -10.07 -12.37 -10.37
C GLY A 83 -9.50 -12.34 -11.78
N ILE A 84 -8.26 -11.87 -11.96
CA ILE A 84 -7.66 -11.84 -13.30
C ILE A 84 -7.36 -13.24 -13.86
N ARG A 85 -6.95 -14.20 -13.00
CA ARG A 85 -6.70 -15.59 -13.42
C ARG A 85 -7.97 -16.35 -13.82
N THR A 86 -9.10 -15.99 -13.23
CA THR A 86 -10.41 -16.59 -13.51
C THR A 86 -11.22 -15.82 -14.56
N GLY A 87 -10.62 -14.82 -15.22
CA GLY A 87 -11.30 -13.99 -16.22
C GLY A 87 -12.30 -12.98 -15.64
N ARG A 88 -12.40 -12.86 -14.31
CA ARG A 88 -13.28 -11.90 -13.60
C ARG A 88 -12.63 -10.52 -13.55
N VAL A 89 -12.56 -9.84 -14.70
CA VAL A 89 -11.88 -8.54 -14.86
C VAL A 89 -12.47 -7.46 -13.94
N ARG A 90 -13.79 -7.43 -13.74
CA ARG A 90 -14.43 -6.47 -12.82
C ARG A 90 -13.96 -6.65 -11.37
N LEU A 91 -13.82 -7.90 -10.91
CA LEU A 91 -13.28 -8.19 -9.58
C LEU A 91 -11.83 -7.74 -9.46
N HIS A 92 -11.00 -8.03 -10.47
CA HIS A 92 -9.63 -7.54 -10.54
C HIS A 92 -9.57 -6.02 -10.42
N ALA A 93 -10.37 -5.31 -11.22
CA ALA A 93 -10.39 -3.85 -11.23
C ALA A 93 -10.81 -3.27 -9.87
N HIS A 94 -11.92 -3.73 -9.28
CA HIS A 94 -12.37 -3.24 -7.98
C HIS A 94 -11.36 -3.53 -6.87
N ALA A 95 -10.75 -4.71 -6.87
CA ALA A 95 -9.76 -5.07 -5.87
C ALA A 95 -8.48 -4.23 -6.00
N MET A 96 -8.00 -3.93 -7.23
CA MET A 96 -6.86 -3.02 -7.45
C MET A 96 -7.18 -1.57 -7.09
N VAL A 97 -8.43 -1.11 -7.28
CA VAL A 97 -8.85 0.21 -6.78
C VAL A 97 -8.87 0.21 -5.25
N GLY A 98 -9.38 -0.86 -4.63
CA GLY A 98 -9.39 -1.03 -3.17
C GLY A 98 -7.99 -0.94 -2.55
N THR A 99 -6.97 -1.53 -3.17
CA THR A 99 -5.58 -1.44 -2.67
C THR A 99 -5.03 -0.01 -2.77
N MET A 100 -5.39 0.76 -3.80
CA MET A 100 -5.03 2.19 -3.89
C MET A 100 -5.72 3.02 -2.80
N VAL A 101 -7.02 2.80 -2.59
CA VAL A 101 -7.77 3.49 -1.52
C VAL A 101 -7.15 3.16 -0.16
N GLY A 102 -6.85 1.89 0.11
CA GLY A 102 -6.16 1.48 1.33
C GLY A 102 -4.80 2.16 1.51
N LEU A 103 -4.00 2.28 0.44
CA LEU A 103 -2.72 2.98 0.45
C LEU A 103 -2.87 4.47 0.78
N VAL A 104 -3.85 5.16 0.18
CA VAL A 104 -4.11 6.59 0.45
C VAL A 104 -4.55 6.80 1.90
N ILE A 105 -5.47 5.97 2.40
CA ILE A 105 -5.94 6.03 3.78
C ILE A 105 -4.77 5.79 4.75
N ALA A 106 -3.96 4.76 4.51
CA ALA A 106 -2.79 4.45 5.33
C ALA A 106 -1.76 5.60 5.32
N GLY A 107 -1.53 6.23 4.16
CA GLY A 107 -0.69 7.42 4.04
C GLY A 107 -1.22 8.61 4.86
N GLY A 108 -2.53 8.83 4.86
CA GLY A 108 -3.17 9.83 5.72
C GLY A 108 -2.90 9.58 7.20
N PHE A 109 -3.05 8.33 7.66
CA PHE A 109 -2.71 7.95 9.05
C PHE A 109 -1.24 8.12 9.37
N ALA A 110 -0.34 7.84 8.42
CA ALA A 110 1.09 8.02 8.61
C ALA A 110 1.50 9.49 8.81
N LEU A 111 0.71 10.42 8.27
CA LEU A 111 0.94 11.87 8.36
C LEU A 111 0.22 12.56 9.52
N MET A 112 -0.58 11.84 10.31
CA MET A 112 -1.22 12.42 11.49
C MET A 112 -0.19 13.01 12.47
N PRO A 113 -0.51 14.10 13.19
CA PRO A 113 0.40 14.71 14.16
C PRO A 113 0.90 13.69 15.20
N GLY A 114 2.18 13.80 15.57
CA GLY A 114 2.83 12.91 16.52
C GLY A 114 3.32 11.57 15.94
N ARG A 115 3.05 11.27 14.67
CA ARG A 115 3.58 10.09 13.95
C ARG A 115 5.01 10.32 13.48
N THR A 116 5.80 9.26 13.31
CA THR A 116 7.23 9.39 12.94
C THR A 116 7.43 10.22 11.67
N ILE A 117 6.64 9.99 10.61
CA ILE A 117 6.77 10.74 9.36
C ILE A 117 6.36 12.20 9.54
N SER A 118 5.25 12.49 10.25
CA SER A 118 4.82 13.88 10.54
C SER A 118 5.91 14.69 11.26
N ARG A 119 6.63 14.06 12.21
CA ARG A 119 7.74 14.68 12.93
C ARG A 119 8.94 14.97 12.01
N MET A 120 9.20 14.14 11.00
CA MET A 120 10.27 14.39 10.03
C MET A 120 10.01 15.64 9.19
N ILE A 121 8.75 15.91 8.86
CA ILE A 121 8.36 17.04 8.01
C ILE A 121 8.06 18.32 8.82
N GLY A 122 8.36 18.33 10.12
CA GLY A 122 8.26 19.52 10.97
C GLY A 122 6.90 19.76 11.63
N TYR A 123 5.95 18.82 11.49
CA TYR A 123 4.66 18.86 12.17
C TYR A 123 4.75 17.94 13.41
N GLY A 124 5.24 18.50 14.51
CA GLY A 124 5.46 17.81 15.79
C GLY A 124 4.27 17.88 16.73
#